data_AF-A0A401IB93-F1
#
_entry.id   AF-A0A401IB93-F1
#
_cell.length_a   1.000
_cell.length_b   1.000
_cell.length_c   1.000
_cell.angle_alpha   90.00
_cell.angle_beta   90.00
_cell.angle_gamma   90.00
#
_symmetry.space_group_name_H-M   'P 1'
#
loop_
_entity.id
_entity.type
_entity.pdbx_description
1 polymer ?
#
loop_
_entity_poly.entity_id
_entity_poly.type
_entity_poly.pdbx_seq_one_letter_code
_entity_poly.pdbx_strand_id
1 'polypeptide(L)'
;MKRVWKITLWSTAVLGVLLVAAAGLLYWKLTTMDIGAIRDRHVLQGESSPGGAGGGAEDSSGRLPASLSGAVGKADALADKPIQSDDALDAAAILLQSGLSLREMYYLMGQSTETLSTEEKQHIRDLLLAKLDPEEIEALRAITSGYGKHLVILDPDYPIEAVGVKDDAERDRIIYEHRRAQQRAAQQEQDGTAPPTATGSGSGGAV
;
A
#
# COMPACT_ATOMS: atom_id res chain seq x y z
N MET A 1 45.88 30.97 -10.47
CA MET A 1 44.93 29.92 -10.94
C MET A 1 44.92 28.65 -10.07
N LYS A 2 46.06 28.07 -9.65
CA LYS A 2 46.11 26.85 -8.80
C LYS A 2 45.37 26.93 -7.45
N ARG A 3 45.25 28.13 -6.85
CA ARG A 3 44.56 28.33 -5.56
C ARG A 3 43.04 28.30 -5.68
N VAL A 4 42.48 28.86 -6.76
CA VAL A 4 41.03 28.85 -7.00
C VAL A 4 40.54 27.42 -7.20
N TRP A 5 41.28 26.60 -7.96
CA TRP A 5 40.93 25.19 -8.21
C TRP A 5 40.95 24.31 -6.94
N LYS A 6 41.87 24.58 -6.00
CA LYS A 6 41.89 23.90 -4.70
C LYS A 6 40.68 24.27 -3.83
N ILE A 7 40.25 25.53 -3.89
CA ILE A 7 39.08 26.03 -3.15
C ILE A 7 37.80 25.45 -3.72
N THR A 8 37.65 25.37 -5.05
CA THR A 8 36.48 24.73 -5.67
C THR A 8 36.42 23.25 -5.30
N LEU A 9 37.53 22.52 -5.40
CA LEU A 9 37.58 21.10 -5.05
C LEU A 9 37.17 20.83 -3.59
N TRP A 10 37.66 21.65 -2.66
CA TRP A 10 37.27 21.58 -1.24
C TRP A 10 35.79 21.92 -1.03
N SER A 11 35.28 22.96 -1.70
CA SER A 11 33.87 23.31 -1.62
C SER A 11 32.97 22.19 -2.12
N THR A 12 33.33 21.51 -3.22
CA THR A 12 32.55 20.39 -3.76
C THR A 12 32.61 19.18 -2.83
N ALA A 13 33.77 18.90 -2.23
CA ALA A 13 33.91 17.81 -1.27
C ALA A 13 33.07 18.04 0.00
N VAL A 14 33.10 19.26 0.55
CA VAL A 14 32.28 19.63 1.72
C VAL A 14 30.79 19.56 1.40
N LEU A 15 30.37 20.02 0.22
CA LEU A 15 28.99 19.91 -0.23
C LEU A 15 28.55 18.44 -0.38
N GLY A 16 29.42 17.58 -0.91
CA GLY A 16 29.18 16.15 -1.01
C GLY A 16 28.99 15.49 0.36
N VAL A 17 29.85 15.81 1.33
CA VAL A 17 29.73 15.31 2.71
C VAL A 17 28.42 15.80 3.36
N LEU A 18 28.06 17.07 3.16
CA LEU A 18 26.79 17.61 3.66
C LEU A 18 25.57 16.91 3.04
N LEU A 19 25.59 16.60 1.75
CA LEU A 19 24.53 15.85 1.08
C LEU A 19 24.40 14.43 1.64
N VAL A 20 25.52 13.74 1.86
CA VAL A 20 25.50 12.39 2.44
C VAL A 20 25.02 12.42 3.89
N ALA A 21 25.46 13.39 4.69
CA ALA A 21 25.01 13.57 6.07
C ALA A 21 23.52 13.91 6.14
N ALA A 22 23.02 14.79 5.26
CA ALA A 22 21.60 15.12 5.17
C ALA A 22 20.78 13.89 4.77
N ALA A 23 21.22 13.11 3.78
CA ALA A 23 20.55 11.87 3.39
C ALA A 23 20.57 10.84 4.53
N GLY A 24 21.68 10.71 5.26
CA GLY A 24 21.80 9.82 6.42
C GLY A 24 20.90 10.22 7.59
N LEU A 25 20.81 11.52 7.89
CA LEU A 25 19.89 12.05 8.91
C LEU A 25 18.44 11.87 8.50
N LEU A 26 18.11 12.07 7.23
CA LEU A 26 16.76 11.88 6.70
C LEU A 26 16.36 10.39 6.74
N TYR A 27 17.28 9.51 6.35
CA TYR A 27 17.11 8.06 6.45
C TYR A 27 16.90 7.62 7.90
N TRP A 28 17.75 8.09 8.82
CA TRP A 28 17.63 7.79 10.25
C TRP A 28 16.32 8.32 10.85
N LYS A 29 15.89 9.54 10.48
CA LYS A 29 14.61 10.09 10.94
C LYS A 29 13.42 9.26 10.44
N LEU A 30 13.47 8.80 9.19
CA LEU A 30 12.41 7.97 8.61
C LEU A 30 12.35 6.58 9.24
N THR A 31 13.50 5.96 9.54
CA THR A 31 13.53 4.61 10.15
C THR A 31 13.26 4.59 11.65
N THR A 32 13.35 5.73 12.33
CA THR A 32 13.06 5.85 13.77
C THR A 32 11.64 6.33 14.06
N MET A 33 10.84 6.63 13.03
CA MET A 33 9.45 7.06 13.22
C MET A 33 8.59 5.85 13.61
N ASP A 34 7.99 5.91 14.79
CA ASP A 34 7.21 4.79 15.33
C ASP A 34 5.89 4.64 14.56
N ILE A 35 5.66 3.45 14.00
CA ILE A 35 4.43 3.10 13.25
C ILE A 35 3.19 3.32 14.12
N GLY A 36 3.29 3.10 15.44
CA GLY A 36 2.20 3.36 16.37
C GLY A 36 1.80 4.83 16.40
N ALA A 37 2.76 5.76 16.35
CA ALA A 37 2.48 7.20 16.32
C ALA A 37 1.83 7.65 15.00
N ILE A 38 2.15 7.00 13.88
CA ILE A 38 1.50 7.25 12.59
C ILE A 38 0.06 6.73 12.63
N ARG A 39 -0.14 5.50 13.10
CA ARG A 39 -1.47 4.89 13.22
C ARG A 39 -2.39 5.73 14.10
N ASP A 40 -1.92 6.17 15.27
CA ASP A 40 -2.73 6.95 16.20
C ASP A 40 -3.19 8.28 15.60
N ARG A 41 -2.36 8.95 14.77
CA ARG A 41 -2.76 10.17 14.07
C ARG A 41 -3.88 9.93 13.05
N HIS A 42 -3.82 8.81 12.33
CA HIS A 42 -4.74 8.53 11.21
C HIS A 42 -6.01 7.77 11.63
N VAL A 43 -5.92 6.85 12.59
CA VAL A 43 -7.07 6.12 13.12
C VAL A 43 -7.99 7.05 13.93
N LEU A 44 -7.43 7.98 14.72
CA LEU A 44 -8.23 8.97 15.46
C LEU A 44 -8.88 10.02 14.55
N GLN A 45 -8.29 10.31 13.38
CA GLN A 45 -8.94 11.18 12.37
C GLN A 45 -10.01 10.45 11.55
N GLY A 46 -9.88 9.14 11.36
CA GLY A 46 -10.85 8.31 10.61
C GLY A 46 -12.23 8.20 11.25
N GLU A 47 -12.34 8.31 12.58
CA GLU A 47 -13.63 8.27 13.30
C GLU A 47 -14.27 9.67 13.52
N SER A 48 -13.60 10.75 13.16
CA SER A 48 -14.06 12.12 13.48
C SER A 48 -14.06 13.06 12.27
N SER A 49 -14.94 12.84 11.28
CA SER A 49 -15.55 13.96 10.54
C SER A 49 -16.65 13.57 9.54
N PRO A 50 -17.91 13.83 9.89
CA PRO A 50 -18.89 14.37 8.97
C PRO A 50 -19.16 15.83 9.36
N GLY A 51 -18.37 16.75 8.80
CA GLY A 51 -18.68 18.19 8.74
C GLY A 51 -18.45 19.02 10.02
N GLY A 52 -17.57 20.01 9.96
CA GLY A 52 -17.55 21.08 10.95
C GLY A 52 -16.22 21.80 11.14
N ALA A 53 -16.02 22.86 10.35
CA ALA A 53 -15.29 24.10 10.65
C ALA A 53 -14.30 24.16 11.83
N GLY A 54 -13.05 24.51 11.48
CA GLY A 54 -12.32 25.63 12.09
C GLY A 54 -11.59 25.36 13.41
N GLY A 55 -10.27 25.21 13.35
CA GLY A 55 -9.43 25.28 14.55
C GLY A 55 -7.97 24.92 14.31
N GLY A 56 -7.20 25.88 13.78
CA GLY A 56 -5.76 26.02 14.01
C GLY A 56 -4.88 24.78 13.83
N ALA A 57 -4.56 24.44 12.58
CA ALA A 57 -3.25 23.89 12.29
C ALA A 57 -2.46 25.00 11.64
N GLU A 58 -1.45 25.49 12.36
CA GLU A 58 -0.41 26.34 11.82
C GLU A 58 0.10 25.74 10.50
N ASP A 59 0.49 26.64 9.60
CA ASP A 59 1.10 26.41 8.31
C ASP A 59 2.41 25.60 8.46
N SER A 60 2.30 24.31 8.79
CA SER A 60 3.31 23.30 8.54
C SER A 60 3.15 22.86 7.09
N SER A 61 3.36 23.81 6.18
CA SER A 61 3.87 23.52 4.84
C SER A 61 5.29 22.96 4.98
N GLY A 62 5.39 21.79 5.61
CA GLY A 62 6.57 20.95 5.62
C GLY A 62 6.93 20.73 4.15
N ARG A 63 7.96 21.43 3.69
CA ARG A 63 8.42 21.29 2.31
C ARG A 63 8.80 19.84 2.10
N LEU A 64 8.01 19.14 1.28
CA LEU A 64 8.34 17.81 0.82
C LEU A 64 9.77 17.82 0.26
N PRO A 65 10.62 16.85 0.65
CA PRO A 65 11.93 16.73 0.03
C PRO A 65 11.75 16.56 -1.49
N ALA A 66 12.61 17.21 -2.26
CA ALA A 66 12.51 17.22 -3.73
C ALA A 66 12.56 15.83 -4.37
N SER A 67 13.03 14.81 -3.63
CA SER A 67 12.99 13.41 -4.05
C SER A 67 11.58 12.81 -4.06
N LEU A 68 10.66 13.31 -3.23
CA LEU A 68 9.29 12.81 -3.11
C LEU A 68 8.30 13.61 -3.97
N SER A 69 8.60 14.86 -4.32
CA SER A 69 7.68 15.74 -5.05
C SER A 69 7.19 15.12 -6.38
N GLY A 70 8.04 14.38 -7.08
CA GLY A 70 7.66 13.68 -8.31
C GLY A 70 6.68 12.52 -8.09
N ALA A 71 6.85 11.77 -6.99
CA ALA A 71 5.95 10.67 -6.63
C ALA A 71 4.61 11.20 -6.10
N VAL A 72 4.66 12.22 -5.23
CA VAL A 72 3.48 12.90 -4.70
C VAL A 72 2.66 13.54 -5.83
N GLY A 73 3.31 14.23 -6.77
CA GLY A 73 2.60 14.82 -7.90
C GLY A 73 1.89 13.80 -8.81
N LYS A 74 2.42 12.58 -8.95
CA LYS A 74 1.72 11.48 -9.64
C LYS A 74 0.53 10.97 -8.82
N ALA A 75 0.70 10.84 -7.51
CA ALA A 75 -0.35 10.38 -6.62
C ALA A 75 -1.49 11.41 -6.52
N ASP A 76 -1.18 12.72 -6.52
CA ASP A 76 -2.15 13.82 -6.59
C ASP A 76 -3.03 13.74 -7.83
N ALA A 77 -2.47 13.34 -8.98
CA ALA A 77 -3.25 13.19 -10.22
C ALA A 77 -4.25 12.04 -10.18
N LEU A 78 -4.08 11.11 -9.24
CA LEU A 78 -4.97 9.95 -9.05
C LEU A 78 -5.93 10.15 -7.88
N ALA A 79 -5.52 10.92 -6.86
CA ALA A 79 -6.27 11.22 -5.66
C ALA A 79 -7.46 12.14 -5.93
N ASP A 80 -8.49 12.03 -5.09
CA ASP A 80 -9.68 12.87 -5.21
C ASP A 80 -9.45 14.29 -4.62
N LYS A 81 -8.38 14.43 -3.82
CA LYS A 81 -7.94 15.70 -3.22
C LYS A 81 -6.40 15.75 -3.13
N PRO A 82 -5.78 16.94 -3.04
CA PRO A 82 -4.32 17.08 -2.93
C PRO A 82 -3.78 16.40 -1.67
N ILE A 83 -2.68 15.67 -1.83
CA ILE A 83 -1.99 14.92 -0.78
C ILE A 83 -1.22 15.88 0.12
N GLN A 84 -1.43 15.74 1.43
CA GLN A 84 -0.69 16.52 2.42
C GLN A 84 0.76 16.04 2.52
N SER A 85 1.67 16.98 2.74
CA SER A 85 3.10 16.69 2.87
C SER A 85 3.40 15.68 3.98
N ASP A 86 2.71 15.80 5.11
CA ASP A 86 2.91 14.92 6.27
C ASP A 86 2.45 13.50 5.96
N ASP A 87 1.30 13.34 5.29
CA ASP A 87 0.79 12.03 4.88
C ASP A 87 1.68 11.34 3.84
N ALA A 88 2.25 12.12 2.91
CA ALA A 88 3.23 11.62 1.96
C ALA A 88 4.54 11.18 2.64
N LEU A 89 4.97 11.90 3.69
CA LEU A 89 6.13 11.51 4.50
C LEU A 89 5.85 10.27 5.34
N ASP A 90 4.68 10.18 5.96
CA ASP A 90 4.24 9.02 6.75
C ASP A 90 4.15 7.77 5.86
N ALA A 91 3.55 7.88 4.67
CA ALA A 91 3.50 6.78 3.71
C ALA A 91 4.90 6.37 3.21
N ALA A 92 5.78 7.34 2.93
CA ALA A 92 7.16 7.05 2.53
C ALA A 92 7.94 6.37 3.66
N ALA A 93 7.74 6.76 4.92
CA ALA A 93 8.36 6.13 6.07
C ALA A 93 7.94 4.66 6.21
N ILE A 94 6.63 4.37 6.11
CA ILE A 94 6.10 3.00 6.15
C ILE A 94 6.72 2.16 5.03
N LEU A 95 6.74 2.66 3.79
CA LEU A 95 7.31 1.92 2.65
C LEU A 95 8.82 1.69 2.76
N LEU A 96 9.55 2.60 3.44
CA LEU A 96 10.99 2.42 3.69
C LEU A 96 11.27 1.42 4.82
N GLN A 97 10.39 1.35 5.82
CA GLN A 97 10.54 0.48 6.99
C GLN A 97 10.16 -0.97 6.69
N SER A 98 9.17 -1.18 5.85
CA SER A 98 8.64 -2.49 5.39
C SER A 98 9.62 -3.33 4.54
N GLY A 99 10.89 -2.95 4.46
CA GLY A 99 11.92 -3.75 3.81
C GLY A 99 11.75 -3.89 2.29
N LEU A 100 10.98 -2.99 1.66
CA LEU A 100 10.97 -2.79 0.22
C LEU A 100 12.33 -2.25 -0.22
N SER A 101 12.96 -2.93 -1.16
CA SER A 101 14.16 -2.44 -1.80
C SER A 101 13.85 -1.20 -2.65
N LEU A 102 14.85 -0.35 -2.84
CA LEU A 102 14.73 0.81 -3.74
C LEU A 102 14.22 0.40 -5.13
N ARG A 103 14.64 -0.76 -5.64
CA ARG A 103 14.20 -1.29 -6.93
C ARG A 103 12.70 -1.62 -6.94
N GLU A 104 12.19 -2.24 -5.88
CA GLU A 104 10.77 -2.58 -5.74
C GLU A 104 9.94 -1.30 -5.60
N MET A 105 10.39 -0.32 -4.83
CA MET A 105 9.73 0.99 -4.76
C MET A 105 9.69 1.69 -6.13
N TYR A 106 10.79 1.69 -6.89
CA TYR A 106 10.81 2.25 -8.25
C TYR A 106 9.88 1.50 -9.20
N TYR A 107 9.80 0.18 -9.10
CA TYR A 107 8.87 -0.63 -9.87
C TYR A 107 7.41 -0.21 -9.58
N LEU A 108 7.02 -0.12 -8.31
CA LEU A 108 5.68 0.30 -7.89
C LEU A 108 5.33 1.72 -8.38
N MET A 109 6.26 2.68 -8.28
CA MET A 109 6.06 4.05 -8.78
C MET A 109 5.99 4.14 -10.32
N GLY A 110 6.60 3.21 -11.03
CA GLY A 110 6.56 3.14 -12.50
C GLY A 110 5.21 2.62 -13.00
N GLN A 111 4.62 1.69 -12.27
CA GLN A 111 3.39 0.98 -12.63
C GLN A 111 2.11 1.72 -12.21
N SER A 112 2.22 2.82 -11.46
CA SER A 112 1.06 3.54 -10.89
C SER A 112 0.15 4.23 -11.93
N THR A 113 0.59 4.39 -13.17
CA THR A 113 -0.15 5.09 -14.24
C THR A 113 -0.51 4.20 -15.43
N GLU A 114 -0.07 2.95 -15.45
CA GLU A 114 -0.29 2.02 -16.56
C GLU A 114 -1.55 1.17 -16.32
N THR A 115 -2.22 0.77 -17.39
CA THR A 115 -3.24 -0.28 -17.31
C THR A 115 -2.55 -1.61 -17.08
N LEU A 116 -2.44 -2.00 -15.81
CA LEU A 116 -1.79 -3.24 -15.39
C LEU A 116 -2.62 -4.46 -15.78
N SER A 117 -1.92 -5.50 -16.24
CA SER A 117 -2.50 -6.84 -16.40
C SER A 117 -2.88 -7.45 -15.06
N THR A 118 -3.71 -8.48 -15.07
CA THR A 118 -4.12 -9.19 -13.85
C THR A 118 -2.91 -9.83 -13.15
N GLU A 119 -1.97 -10.35 -13.92
CA GLU A 119 -0.73 -10.95 -13.44
C GLU A 119 0.17 -9.92 -12.75
N GLU A 120 0.30 -8.72 -13.32
CA GLU A 120 1.07 -7.63 -12.71
C GLU A 120 0.42 -7.13 -11.42
N LYS A 121 -0.91 -6.98 -11.40
CA LYS A 121 -1.65 -6.62 -10.18
C LYS A 121 -1.43 -7.67 -9.09
N GLN A 122 -1.50 -8.96 -9.45
CA GLN A 122 -1.24 -10.05 -8.51
C GLN A 122 0.19 -10.02 -7.99
N HIS A 123 1.18 -9.80 -8.87
CA HIS A 123 2.57 -9.69 -8.47
C HIS A 123 2.81 -8.53 -7.49
N ILE A 124 2.17 -7.37 -7.74
CA ILE A 124 2.23 -6.22 -6.84
C ILE A 124 1.59 -6.55 -5.49
N ARG A 125 0.43 -7.20 -5.47
CA ARG A 125 -0.21 -7.66 -4.23
C ARG A 125 0.72 -8.58 -3.45
N ASP A 126 1.26 -9.60 -4.09
CA ASP A 126 2.12 -10.59 -3.43
C ASP A 126 3.39 -9.95 -2.88
N LEU A 127 4.00 -9.04 -3.65
CA LEU A 127 5.16 -8.28 -3.22
C LEU A 127 4.86 -7.40 -2.01
N LEU A 128 3.74 -6.69 -2.02
CA LEU A 128 3.34 -5.81 -0.92
C LEU A 128 2.96 -6.60 0.33
N LEU A 129 2.18 -7.68 0.20
CA LEU A 129 1.79 -8.54 1.33
C LEU A 129 2.95 -9.35 1.92
N ALA A 130 4.00 -9.63 1.13
CA ALA A 130 5.19 -10.32 1.63
C ALA A 130 6.15 -9.39 2.40
N LYS A 131 5.97 -8.07 2.27
CA LYS A 131 6.90 -7.05 2.79
C LYS A 131 6.27 -6.20 3.89
N LEU A 132 5.00 -5.87 3.75
CA LEU A 132 4.26 -5.08 4.70
C LEU A 132 3.66 -5.97 5.79
N ASP A 133 3.88 -5.58 7.03
CA ASP A 133 3.19 -6.17 8.18
C ASP A 133 1.72 -5.70 8.24
N PRO A 134 0.83 -6.44 8.92
CA PRO A 134 -0.59 -6.07 9.02
C PRO A 134 -0.83 -4.64 9.55
N GLU A 135 0.00 -4.19 10.49
CA GLU A 135 -0.06 -2.82 11.05
C GLU A 135 0.33 -1.75 10.03
N GLU A 136 1.32 -2.03 9.18
CA GLU A 136 1.76 -1.15 8.11
C GLU A 136 0.71 -1.05 7.01
N ILE A 137 0.06 -2.16 6.68
CA ILE A 137 -1.06 -2.21 5.74
C ILE A 137 -2.23 -1.37 6.27
N GLU A 138 -2.56 -1.50 7.55
CA GLU A 138 -3.62 -0.71 8.19
C GLU A 138 -3.30 0.78 8.17
N ALA A 139 -2.08 1.16 8.53
CA ALA A 139 -1.63 2.55 8.49
C ALA A 139 -1.68 3.13 7.07
N LEU A 140 -1.20 2.39 6.07
CA LEU A 140 -1.29 2.81 4.66
C LEU A 140 -2.74 2.96 4.19
N ARG A 141 -3.63 2.01 4.54
CA ARG A 141 -5.06 2.12 4.21
C ARG A 141 -5.70 3.34 4.86
N ALA A 142 -5.37 3.61 6.12
CA ALA A 142 -5.89 4.78 6.84
C ALA A 142 -5.48 6.08 6.13
N ILE A 143 -4.19 6.23 5.81
CA ILE A 143 -3.67 7.38 5.06
C ILE A 143 -4.38 7.53 3.71
N THR A 144 -4.41 6.48 2.88
CA THR A 144 -4.94 6.60 1.53
C THR A 144 -6.45 6.76 1.48
N SER A 145 -7.19 6.23 2.47
CA SER A 145 -8.65 6.35 2.55
C SER A 145 -9.09 7.82 2.60
N GLY A 146 -8.30 8.67 3.27
CA GLY A 146 -8.52 10.11 3.30
C GLY A 146 -8.53 10.76 1.91
N TYR A 147 -7.90 10.13 0.92
CA TYR A 147 -7.75 10.62 -0.46
C TYR A 147 -8.65 9.90 -1.48
N GLY A 148 -9.63 9.12 -0.99
CA GLY A 148 -10.56 8.36 -1.83
C GLY A 148 -9.98 7.06 -2.40
N LYS A 149 -8.80 6.62 -1.91
CA LYS A 149 -8.14 5.38 -2.35
C LYS A 149 -8.04 4.42 -1.18
N HIS A 150 -8.69 3.27 -1.26
CA HIS A 150 -8.73 2.32 -0.14
C HIS A 150 -7.65 1.23 -0.20
N LEU A 151 -6.66 1.35 -1.10
CA LEU A 151 -5.61 0.35 -1.34
C LEU A 151 -6.15 -1.09 -1.38
N VAL A 152 -7.28 -1.30 -2.07
CA VAL A 152 -7.97 -2.61 -2.18
C VAL A 152 -7.09 -3.73 -2.76
N ILE A 153 -5.97 -3.36 -3.40
CA ILE A 153 -4.96 -4.32 -3.85
C ILE A 153 -4.29 -5.08 -2.68
N LEU A 154 -4.23 -4.46 -1.49
CA LEU A 154 -3.69 -5.04 -0.26
C LEU A 154 -4.71 -5.91 0.48
N ASP A 155 -5.90 -6.11 -0.07
CA ASP A 155 -6.90 -7.02 0.49
C ASP A 155 -6.81 -8.39 -0.22
N PRO A 156 -6.44 -9.45 0.51
CA PRO A 156 -6.31 -10.79 -0.08
C PRO A 156 -7.67 -11.35 -0.54
N ASP A 157 -8.77 -10.93 0.08
CA ASP A 157 -10.12 -11.42 -0.22
C ASP A 157 -10.79 -10.63 -1.36
N TYR A 158 -10.20 -9.49 -1.73
CA TYR A 158 -10.71 -8.66 -2.82
C TYR A 158 -10.29 -9.23 -4.19
N PRO A 159 -11.22 -9.39 -5.15
CA PRO A 159 -10.90 -9.97 -6.45
C PRO A 159 -9.93 -9.07 -7.23
N ILE A 160 -8.80 -9.64 -7.64
CA ILE A 160 -7.70 -8.89 -8.27
C ILE A 160 -8.12 -8.25 -9.61
N GLU A 161 -9.04 -8.88 -10.33
CA GLU A 161 -9.62 -8.40 -11.59
C GLU A 161 -10.40 -7.09 -11.42
N ALA A 162 -11.04 -6.91 -10.24
CA ALA A 162 -11.81 -5.71 -9.91
C ALA A 162 -10.93 -4.54 -9.48
N VAL A 163 -9.63 -4.75 -9.27
CA VAL A 163 -8.69 -3.69 -8.86
C VAL A 163 -8.42 -2.77 -10.04
N GLY A 164 -8.64 -1.46 -9.86
CA GLY A 164 -8.38 -0.44 -10.88
C GLY A 164 -9.46 -0.33 -11.97
N VAL A 165 -10.57 -1.06 -11.86
CA VAL A 165 -11.73 -0.90 -12.74
C VAL A 165 -12.44 0.41 -12.42
N LYS A 166 -12.56 1.28 -13.43
CA LYS A 166 -13.15 2.63 -13.29
C LYS A 166 -14.68 2.63 -13.35
N ASP A 167 -15.28 1.65 -14.02
CA ASP A 167 -16.73 1.49 -14.08
C ASP A 167 -17.24 0.75 -12.85
N ASP A 168 -18.07 1.43 -12.06
CA ASP A 168 -18.66 0.87 -10.85
C ASP A 168 -19.52 -0.36 -11.15
N ALA A 169 -20.26 -0.37 -12.27
CA ALA A 169 -21.15 -1.48 -12.62
C ALA A 169 -20.36 -2.74 -13.01
N GLU A 170 -19.26 -2.58 -13.73
CA GLU A 170 -18.37 -3.68 -14.09
C GLU A 170 -17.64 -4.24 -12.86
N ARG A 171 -17.16 -3.35 -11.99
CA ARG A 171 -16.51 -3.73 -10.73
C ARG A 171 -17.44 -4.55 -9.83
N ASP A 172 -18.68 -4.09 -9.64
CA ASP A 172 -19.67 -4.78 -8.81
C ASP A 172 -20.04 -6.15 -9.37
N ARG A 173 -20.12 -6.27 -10.71
CA ARG A 173 -20.36 -7.54 -11.39
C ARG A 173 -19.25 -8.55 -11.08
N ILE A 174 -17.99 -8.16 -11.21
CA ILE A 174 -16.84 -9.04 -10.92
C ILE A 174 -16.86 -9.49 -9.46
N ILE A 175 -17.10 -8.57 -8.52
CA ILE A 175 -17.19 -8.88 -7.09
C ILE A 175 -18.32 -9.89 -6.82
N TYR A 176 -19.48 -9.68 -7.43
CA TYR A 176 -20.62 -10.58 -7.29
C TYR A 176 -20.33 -11.98 -7.85
N GLU A 177 -19.75 -12.07 -9.06
CA GLU A 177 -19.40 -13.34 -9.68
C GLU A 177 -18.38 -14.11 -8.85
N HIS A 178 -17.35 -13.44 -8.31
CA HIS A 178 -16.35 -14.04 -7.43
C HIS A 178 -16.96 -14.57 -6.12
N ARG A 179 -17.79 -13.78 -5.44
CA ARG A 179 -18.48 -14.19 -4.21
C ARG A 179 -19.38 -15.40 -4.46
N ARG A 180 -20.10 -15.42 -5.59
CA ARG A 180 -20.96 -16.53 -5.97
C ARG A 180 -20.16 -17.80 -6.27
N ALA A 181 -18.99 -17.68 -6.90
CA ALA A 181 -18.09 -18.81 -7.15
C ALA A 181 -17.55 -19.40 -5.84
N GLN A 182 -17.11 -18.56 -4.89
CA GLN A 182 -16.67 -19.00 -3.57
C GLN A 182 -17.75 -19.74 -2.79
N GLN A 183 -18.99 -19.22 -2.78
CA GLN A 183 -20.12 -19.89 -2.12
C GLN A 183 -20.44 -21.25 -2.74
N ARG A 184 -20.33 -21.38 -4.06
CA ARG A 184 -20.51 -22.66 -4.76
C ARG A 184 -19.41 -23.67 -4.44
N ALA A 185 -18.16 -23.22 -4.39
CA ALA A 185 -17.04 -24.07 -4.01
C ALA A 185 -17.19 -24.58 -2.57
N ALA A 186 -17.55 -23.71 -1.62
CA ALA A 186 -17.78 -24.08 -0.23
C ALA A 186 -18.92 -25.10 -0.05
N GLN A 187 -19.98 -25.01 -0.86
CA GLN A 187 -21.08 -25.98 -0.85
C GLN A 187 -20.66 -27.35 -1.40
N GLN A 188 -19.82 -27.39 -2.44
CA GLN A 188 -19.32 -28.63 -3.02
C GLN A 188 -18.37 -29.39 -2.08
N GLU A 189 -17.59 -28.69 -1.27
CA GLU A 189 -16.72 -29.31 -0.26
C GLU A 189 -17.52 -29.95 0.90
N GLN A 190 -18.69 -29.38 1.25
CA GLN A 190 -19.57 -29.94 2.27
C GLN A 190 -20.34 -31.18 1.79
N ASP A 191 -20.74 -31.23 0.51
CA ASP A 191 -21.41 -32.41 -0.07
C ASP A 191 -20.44 -33.56 -0.39
N GLY A 192 -19.13 -33.29 -0.52
CA GLY A 192 -18.10 -34.29 -0.82
C GLY A 192 -17.60 -35.11 0.37
N THR A 193 -17.98 -34.79 1.61
CA THR A 193 -17.48 -35.46 2.83
C THR A 193 -18.43 -36.49 3.45
N ALA A 194 -19.43 -36.97 2.72
CA ALA A 194 -20.23 -38.11 3.18
C ALA A 194 -19.37 -39.41 3.09
N PRO A 195 -19.05 -40.09 4.21
CA PRO A 195 -18.34 -41.36 4.15
C PRO A 195 -19.19 -42.38 3.37
N PRO A 196 -18.59 -43.26 2.55
CA PRO A 196 -19.36 -44.25 1.82
C PRO A 196 -20.09 -45.14 2.83
N THR A 197 -21.42 -44.99 2.89
CA THR A 197 -22.32 -45.91 3.57
C THR A 197 -22.00 -47.30 3.06
N ALA A 198 -21.49 -48.16 3.95
CA ALA A 198 -21.20 -49.55 3.67
C ALA A 198 -22.50 -50.23 3.20
N THR A 199 -22.61 -50.41 1.88
CA THR A 199 -23.67 -51.17 1.24
C THR A 199 -23.60 -52.61 1.76
N GLY A 200 -24.71 -53.07 2.34
CA GLY A 200 -24.84 -54.38 2.93
C GLY A 200 -24.43 -55.50 1.98
N SER A 201 -23.60 -56.41 2.49
CA SER A 201 -23.43 -57.73 1.91
C SER A 201 -24.35 -58.69 2.67
N GLY A 202 -25.57 -58.82 2.17
CA GLY A 202 -26.36 -60.02 2.40
C GLY A 202 -25.87 -61.10 1.44
N SER A 203 -25.36 -62.21 1.96
CA SER A 203 -25.25 -63.45 1.19
C SER A 203 -25.47 -64.61 2.14
N GLY A 204 -26.53 -65.37 1.86
CA GLY A 204 -27.04 -66.45 2.70
C GLY A 204 -26.19 -67.72 2.69
N GLY A 205 -26.71 -68.69 3.44
CA GLY A 205 -26.21 -70.06 3.45
C GLY A 205 -26.95 -70.89 4.49
N ALA A 206 -27.91 -71.69 4.04
CA ALA A 206 -28.37 -72.92 4.68
C ALA A 206 -27.14 -73.79 5.06
N VAL A 207 -27.15 -74.70 6.04
CA VAL A 207 -28.05 -75.82 6.34
C VAL A 207 -27.80 -76.22 7.80
#